data_AF-A0A8S4QFA8-F1
#
_entry.id   AF-A0A8S4QFA8-F1
#
_cell.length_a   1.000
_cell.length_b   1.000
_cell.length_c   1.000
_cell.angle_alpha   90.00
_cell.angle_beta   90.00
_cell.angle_gamma   90.00
#
_symmetry.space_group_name_H-M   'P 1'
#
loop_
_entity.id
_entity.type
_entity.pdbx_description
1 polymer ?
#
loop_
_entity_poly.entity_id
_entity_poly.type
_entity_poly.pdbx_seq_one_letter_code
_entity_poly.pdbx_strand_id
1 'polypeptide(L)'
;MRALMWDVLSSMTKLGGIAWFNIDKTFAKMAIQMNHVEMQMSLHDPQNLDVLQFCRHLRILELYTNAICDSEMFGEDGMEVIPHTVGDSTKFILLFWVEAYLQKIQIPTQMSLSIFNFAVFLFCHEELAITEEKVRKHIGEVMLDTAFTVLEEASESDLRGEVGQLFSDILERLAELEVLNERVPLFLMKYLDKIRCAEDYEGWKGRVIDCKCCIMDLRGRVDWYSVKTLKESRQLLPKFTDPEQHELGQLFTIFDKLPRVN
;
A
#
# COMPACT_ATOMS: atom_id res chain seq x y z
N MET A 1 -21.61 16.56 -17.28
CA MET A 1 -22.60 16.29 -16.22
C MET A 1 -22.13 15.18 -15.28
N ARG A 2 -21.72 14.00 -15.79
CA ARG A 2 -21.16 12.90 -14.96
C ARG A 2 -19.90 13.30 -14.15
N ALA A 3 -18.92 13.95 -14.78
CA ALA A 3 -17.72 14.44 -14.07
C ALA A 3 -18.06 15.42 -12.93
N LEU A 4 -18.91 16.41 -13.21
CA LEU A 4 -19.37 17.39 -12.23
C LEU A 4 -20.08 16.74 -11.03
N MET A 5 -20.87 15.70 -11.26
CA MET A 5 -21.51 14.94 -10.18
C MET A 5 -20.46 14.33 -9.24
N TRP A 6 -19.41 13.71 -9.80
CA TRP A 6 -18.33 13.12 -9.00
C TRP A 6 -17.47 14.17 -8.28
N ASP A 7 -17.23 15.33 -8.90
CA ASP A 7 -16.50 16.43 -8.26
C ASP A 7 -17.28 16.98 -7.05
N VAL A 8 -18.61 17.09 -7.19
CA VAL A 8 -19.51 17.49 -6.09
C VAL A 8 -19.51 16.43 -5.00
N LEU A 9 -19.68 15.14 -5.33
CA LEU A 9 -19.66 14.04 -4.37
C LEU A 9 -18.34 13.96 -3.60
N SER A 10 -17.21 14.08 -4.30
CA SER A 10 -15.87 14.09 -3.68
C SER A 10 -15.71 15.30 -2.75
N SER A 11 -16.11 16.49 -3.19
CA SER A 11 -16.01 17.72 -2.39
C SER A 11 -16.91 17.69 -1.15
N MET A 12 -18.15 17.21 -1.30
CA MET A 12 -19.10 17.08 -0.19
C MET A 12 -18.59 16.07 0.84
N THR A 13 -18.08 14.93 0.38
CA THR A 13 -17.49 13.90 1.25
C THR A 13 -16.24 14.42 1.96
N LYS A 14 -15.38 15.19 1.27
CA LYS A 14 -14.16 15.77 1.84
C LYS A 14 -14.44 16.87 2.86
N LEU A 15 -15.42 17.75 2.62
CA LEU A 15 -15.69 18.93 3.44
C LEU A 15 -16.73 18.68 4.53
N GLY A 16 -17.80 17.95 4.20
CA GLY A 16 -18.93 17.68 5.09
C GLY A 16 -18.85 16.32 5.78
N GLY A 17 -17.75 15.57 5.58
CA GLY A 17 -17.64 14.18 5.99
C GLY A 17 -18.68 13.31 5.29
N ILE A 18 -19.04 12.19 5.90
CA ILE A 18 -20.06 11.26 5.38
C ILE A 18 -21.44 11.40 6.04
N ALA A 19 -21.59 12.33 6.97
CA ALA A 19 -22.85 12.56 7.69
C ALA A 19 -24.01 12.96 6.76
N TRP A 20 -23.70 13.55 5.60
CA TRP A 20 -24.72 13.87 4.60
C TRP A 20 -25.34 12.62 3.96
N PHE A 21 -24.68 11.46 4.01
CA PHE A 21 -25.29 10.17 3.63
C PHE A 21 -26.38 9.71 4.60
N ASN A 22 -26.38 10.19 5.85
CA ASN A 22 -27.46 9.91 6.79
C ASN A 22 -28.77 10.62 6.41
N ILE A 23 -28.67 11.67 5.58
CA ILE A 23 -29.83 12.38 5.04
C ILE A 23 -30.55 11.50 4.00
N ASP A 24 -29.80 10.80 3.15
CA ASP A 24 -30.35 9.86 2.17
C ASP A 24 -29.42 8.65 1.93
N LYS A 25 -29.73 7.56 2.63
CA LYS A 25 -29.01 6.27 2.53
C LYS A 25 -29.19 5.60 1.16
N THR A 26 -30.29 5.87 0.45
CA THR A 26 -30.54 5.30 -0.88
C THR A 26 -29.60 5.94 -1.90
N PHE A 27 -29.45 7.26 -1.82
CA PHE A 27 -28.49 7.99 -2.64
C PHE A 27 -27.05 7.55 -2.35
N ALA A 28 -26.70 7.32 -1.08
CA ALA A 28 -25.38 6.79 -0.69
C ALA A 28 -25.09 5.45 -1.38
N LYS A 29 -26.01 4.49 -1.26
CA LYS A 29 -25.90 3.16 -1.87
C LYS A 29 -25.73 3.26 -3.39
N MET A 30 -26.54 4.10 -4.04
CA MET A 30 -26.46 4.34 -5.48
C MET A 30 -25.11 4.96 -5.88
N ALA A 31 -24.62 5.96 -5.15
CA ALA A 31 -23.34 6.60 -5.45
C ALA A 31 -22.16 5.62 -5.31
N ILE A 32 -22.17 4.77 -4.29
CA ILE A 32 -21.15 3.73 -4.08
C ILE A 32 -21.19 2.70 -5.23
N GLN A 33 -22.38 2.21 -5.59
CA GLN A 33 -22.56 1.26 -6.70
C GLN A 33 -22.14 1.85 -8.04
N MET A 34 -22.49 3.11 -8.31
CA MET A 34 -22.05 3.81 -9.52
C MET A 34 -20.53 3.99 -9.52
N ASN A 35 -19.91 4.30 -8.38
CA ASN A 35 -18.46 4.44 -8.26
C ASN A 35 -17.75 3.11 -8.57
N HIS A 36 -18.30 1.99 -8.06
CA HIS A 36 -17.82 0.65 -8.37
C HIS A 36 -17.84 0.36 -9.88
N VAL A 37 -18.97 0.62 -10.54
CA VAL A 37 -19.11 0.37 -11.98
C VAL A 37 -18.16 1.25 -12.80
N GLU A 38 -18.04 2.55 -12.49
CA GLU A 38 -17.13 3.44 -13.21
C GLU A 38 -15.66 3.05 -13.01
N MET A 39 -15.31 2.54 -11.81
CA MET A 39 -13.98 2.00 -11.55
C MET A 39 -13.71 0.73 -12.37
N GLN A 40 -14.66 -0.20 -12.45
CA GLN A 40 -14.55 -1.37 -13.33
C GLN A 40 -14.39 -0.98 -14.80
N MET A 41 -15.14 0.02 -15.26
CA MET A 41 -15.02 0.53 -16.63
C MET A 41 -13.63 1.11 -16.92
N SER A 42 -13.03 1.82 -15.95
CA SER A 42 -11.67 2.37 -16.10
C SER A 42 -10.57 1.30 -16.22
N LEU A 43 -10.87 0.06 -15.83
CA LEU A 43 -9.97 -1.09 -15.87
C LEU A 43 -10.38 -2.15 -16.92
N HIS A 44 -11.43 -1.89 -17.71
CA HIS A 44 -12.02 -2.88 -18.62
C HIS A 44 -11.09 -3.27 -19.79
N ASP A 45 -10.29 -2.32 -20.28
CA ASP A 45 -9.30 -2.55 -21.33
C ASP A 45 -7.88 -2.46 -20.76
N PRO A 46 -7.21 -3.60 -20.49
CA PRO A 46 -5.84 -3.60 -19.97
C PRO A 46 -4.81 -2.96 -20.89
N GLN A 47 -5.11 -2.75 -22.18
CA GLN A 47 -4.23 -2.08 -23.12
C GLN A 47 -4.39 -0.55 -23.08
N ASN A 48 -5.52 -0.05 -22.57
CA ASN A 48 -5.87 1.37 -22.54
C ASN A 48 -6.53 1.74 -21.19
N LEU A 49 -5.78 1.58 -20.09
CA LEU A 49 -6.26 1.90 -18.74
C LEU A 49 -6.51 3.42 -18.59
N ASP A 50 -7.69 3.81 -18.11
CA ASP A 50 -8.00 5.22 -17.81
C ASP A 50 -7.52 5.59 -16.40
N VAL A 51 -6.26 6.05 -16.33
CA VAL A 51 -5.60 6.43 -15.07
C VAL A 51 -6.36 7.53 -14.32
N LEU A 52 -6.83 8.56 -15.03
CA LEU A 52 -7.45 9.73 -14.40
C LEU A 52 -8.80 9.36 -13.80
N GLN A 53 -9.61 8.61 -14.55
CA GLN A 53 -10.91 8.14 -14.07
C GLN A 53 -10.72 7.17 -12.90
N PHE A 54 -9.82 6.20 -13.01
CA PHE A 54 -9.54 5.24 -11.94
C PHE A 54 -9.13 5.93 -10.64
N CYS A 55 -8.12 6.81 -10.67
CA CYS A 55 -7.61 7.46 -9.46
C CYS A 55 -8.68 8.31 -8.77
N ARG A 56 -9.56 8.97 -9.54
CA ARG A 56 -10.70 9.71 -8.99
C ARG A 56 -11.66 8.78 -8.24
N HIS A 57 -12.05 7.66 -8.84
CA HIS A 57 -13.00 6.73 -8.23
C HIS A 57 -12.39 5.97 -7.05
N LEU A 58 -11.09 5.68 -7.10
CA LEU A 58 -10.36 5.10 -5.98
C LEU A 58 -10.34 6.05 -4.79
N ARG A 59 -10.06 7.34 -5.02
CA ARG A 59 -10.11 8.34 -3.95
C ARG A 59 -11.49 8.48 -3.33
N ILE A 60 -12.55 8.37 -4.13
CA ILE A 60 -13.93 8.37 -3.63
C ILE A 60 -14.19 7.11 -2.78
N LEU A 61 -13.70 5.95 -3.21
CA LEU A 61 -13.79 4.70 -2.46
C LEU A 61 -13.05 4.79 -1.12
N GLU A 62 -11.83 5.32 -1.09
CA GLU A 62 -11.06 5.58 0.15
C GLU A 62 -11.87 6.39 1.16
N LEU A 63 -12.54 7.45 0.71
CA LEU A 63 -13.38 8.27 1.57
C LEU A 63 -14.56 7.48 2.13
N TYR A 64 -15.15 6.57 1.34
CA TYR A 64 -16.20 5.66 1.80
C TYR A 64 -15.69 4.59 2.77
N THR A 65 -14.46 4.09 2.58
CA THR A 65 -13.88 3.10 3.49
C THR A 65 -13.56 3.72 4.84
N ASN A 66 -12.88 4.87 4.89
CA ASN A 66 -12.63 5.63 6.12
C ASN A 66 -13.93 5.84 6.93
N ALA A 67 -14.96 6.26 6.21
CA ALA A 67 -16.27 6.50 6.74
C ALA A 67 -16.95 5.28 7.38
N ILE A 68 -16.75 4.09 6.81
CA ILE A 68 -17.26 2.84 7.39
C ILE A 68 -16.46 2.49 8.64
N CYS A 69 -15.13 2.59 8.59
CA CYS A 69 -14.24 2.28 9.71
C CYS A 69 -14.47 3.20 10.94
N ASP A 70 -14.88 4.45 10.73
CA ASP A 70 -15.20 5.39 11.81
C ASP A 70 -16.54 5.06 12.53
N SER A 71 -17.28 4.04 12.07
CA SER A 71 -18.36 3.28 12.74
C SER A 71 -19.59 4.02 13.31
N GLU A 72 -19.64 5.36 13.35
CA GLU A 72 -20.77 6.07 13.99
C GLU A 72 -22.02 6.25 13.11
N MET A 73 -21.97 5.95 11.80
CA MET A 73 -22.95 6.56 10.87
C MET A 73 -24.03 5.64 10.31
N PHE A 74 -23.87 4.32 10.33
CA PHE A 74 -24.82 3.43 9.68
C PHE A 74 -25.52 2.55 10.71
N GLY A 75 -26.78 2.84 11.04
CA GLY A 75 -27.64 1.88 11.76
C GLY A 75 -27.80 0.56 11.00
N GLU A 76 -28.45 -0.44 11.60
CA GLU A 76 -28.50 -1.85 11.12
C GLU A 76 -28.69 -2.03 9.59
N ASP A 77 -29.65 -1.35 8.94
CA ASP A 77 -29.90 -1.49 7.48
C ASP A 77 -28.85 -0.82 6.56
N GLY A 78 -28.02 0.08 7.10
CA GLY A 78 -26.89 0.71 6.42
C GLY A 78 -25.61 -0.12 6.53
N MET A 79 -25.51 -0.95 7.58
CA MET A 79 -24.35 -1.81 7.88
C MET A 79 -24.18 -2.97 6.90
N GLU A 80 -25.22 -3.40 6.19
CA GLU A 80 -25.10 -4.58 5.31
C GLU A 80 -24.69 -4.23 3.86
N VAL A 81 -25.33 -3.22 3.25
CA VAL A 81 -25.15 -2.98 1.79
C VAL A 81 -23.92 -2.13 1.47
N ILE A 82 -23.64 -1.13 2.31
CA ILE A 82 -22.53 -0.18 2.10
C ILE A 82 -21.18 -0.89 2.30
N PRO A 83 -20.95 -1.63 3.39
CA PRO A 83 -19.77 -2.47 3.55
C PRO A 83 -19.65 -3.56 2.48
N HIS A 84 -20.76 -4.14 2.01
CA HIS A 84 -20.69 -5.15 0.95
C HIS A 84 -20.20 -4.57 -0.38
N THR A 85 -20.73 -3.41 -0.83
CA THR A 85 -20.32 -2.83 -2.13
C THR A 85 -18.91 -2.20 -2.06
N VAL A 86 -18.55 -1.61 -0.92
CA VAL A 86 -17.16 -1.16 -0.67
C VAL A 86 -16.24 -2.38 -0.65
N GLY A 87 -16.64 -3.47 0.02
CA GLY A 87 -15.94 -4.75 0.02
C GLY A 87 -15.75 -5.32 -1.39
N ASP A 88 -16.79 -5.32 -2.22
CA ASP A 88 -16.71 -5.80 -3.61
C ASP A 88 -15.76 -4.96 -4.47
N SER A 89 -15.76 -3.64 -4.28
CA SER A 89 -14.84 -2.72 -4.95
C SER A 89 -13.40 -2.97 -4.52
N THR A 90 -13.16 -3.08 -3.22
CA THR A 90 -11.86 -3.41 -2.64
C THR A 90 -11.32 -4.73 -3.18
N LYS A 91 -12.13 -5.78 -3.12
CA LYS A 91 -11.79 -7.11 -3.65
C LYS A 91 -11.46 -7.05 -5.14
N PHE A 92 -12.25 -6.32 -5.92
CA PHE A 92 -12.03 -6.15 -7.35
C PHE A 92 -10.68 -5.46 -7.64
N ILE A 93 -10.35 -4.37 -6.95
CA ILE A 93 -9.07 -3.65 -7.13
C ILE A 93 -7.88 -4.55 -6.80
N LEU A 94 -7.91 -5.21 -5.64
CA LEU A 94 -6.80 -6.05 -5.20
C LEU A 94 -6.62 -7.27 -6.12
N LEU A 95 -7.73 -7.86 -6.58
CA LEU A 95 -7.69 -8.93 -7.56
C LEU A 95 -7.12 -8.45 -8.89
N PHE A 96 -7.58 -7.31 -9.41
CA PHE A 96 -7.05 -6.72 -10.64
C PHE A 96 -5.54 -6.47 -10.53
N TRP A 97 -5.07 -5.91 -9.42
CA TRP A 97 -3.67 -5.60 -9.22
C TRP A 97 -2.79 -6.85 -9.22
N VAL A 98 -3.22 -7.89 -8.51
CA VAL A 98 -2.56 -9.20 -8.50
C VAL A 98 -2.60 -9.86 -9.88
N GLU A 99 -3.72 -9.76 -10.60
CA GLU A 99 -3.85 -10.34 -11.94
C GLU A 99 -2.97 -9.65 -12.97
N ALA A 100 -2.90 -8.31 -12.92
CA ALA A 100 -2.03 -7.54 -13.78
C ALA A 100 -0.56 -7.90 -13.54
N TYR A 101 -0.14 -8.03 -12.27
CA TYR A 101 1.20 -8.48 -11.91
C TYR A 101 1.50 -9.88 -12.47
N LEU A 102 0.63 -10.85 -12.22
CA LEU A 102 0.81 -12.23 -12.69
C LEU A 102 0.85 -12.35 -14.22
N GLN A 103 0.08 -11.51 -14.92
CA GLN A 103 0.04 -11.45 -16.38
C GLN A 103 1.13 -10.53 -16.97
N LYS A 104 1.95 -9.89 -16.12
CA LYS A 104 2.98 -8.91 -16.52
C LYS A 104 2.41 -7.75 -17.33
N ILE A 105 1.18 -7.36 -17.03
CA ILE A 105 0.53 -6.17 -17.57
C ILE A 105 1.13 -4.96 -16.85
N GLN A 106 1.69 -4.03 -17.62
CA GLN A 106 2.28 -2.82 -17.07
C GLN A 106 1.17 -1.84 -16.66
N ILE A 107 0.96 -1.68 -15.36
CA ILE A 107 0.08 -0.64 -14.82
C ILE A 107 0.85 0.69 -14.77
N PRO A 108 0.27 1.81 -15.22
CA PRO A 108 0.89 3.13 -15.10
C PRO A 108 1.25 3.49 -13.65
N THR A 109 2.43 4.09 -13.40
CA THR A 109 2.95 4.29 -12.04
C THR A 109 1.97 5.02 -11.11
N GLN A 110 1.29 6.06 -11.61
CA GLN A 110 0.30 6.79 -10.80
C GLN A 110 -0.86 5.90 -10.34
N MET A 111 -1.32 4.98 -11.20
CA MET A 111 -2.36 4.02 -10.85
C MET A 111 -1.83 3.00 -9.84
N SER A 112 -0.63 2.45 -10.06
CA SER A 112 0.04 1.53 -9.13
C SER A 112 0.24 2.15 -7.75
N LEU A 113 0.68 3.42 -7.68
CA LEU A 113 0.86 4.16 -6.44
C LEU A 113 -0.48 4.37 -5.71
N SER A 114 -1.54 4.68 -6.46
CA SER A 114 -2.87 4.86 -5.87
C SER A 114 -3.40 3.55 -5.29
N ILE A 115 -3.28 2.44 -6.05
CA ILE A 115 -3.67 1.10 -5.56
C ILE A 115 -2.83 0.71 -4.33
N PHE A 116 -1.53 0.99 -4.36
CA PHE A 116 -0.61 0.71 -3.28
C PHE A 116 -1.00 1.48 -2.01
N ASN A 117 -1.23 2.80 -2.11
CA ASN A 117 -1.69 3.63 -1.00
C ASN A 117 -3.01 3.08 -0.41
N PHE A 118 -3.97 2.78 -1.29
CA PHE A 118 -5.23 2.18 -0.88
C PHE A 118 -5.02 0.84 -0.17
N ALA A 119 -4.18 -0.05 -0.70
CA ALA A 119 -3.92 -1.36 -0.09
C ALA A 119 -3.32 -1.22 1.32
N VAL A 120 -2.33 -0.35 1.52
CA VAL A 120 -1.77 -0.08 2.86
C VAL A 120 -2.84 0.43 3.80
N PHE A 121 -3.64 1.40 3.34
CA PHE A 121 -4.75 1.92 4.11
C PHE A 121 -5.68 0.80 4.59
N LEU A 122 -6.01 -0.19 3.74
CA LEU A 122 -6.83 -1.33 4.15
C LEU A 122 -6.13 -2.23 5.18
N PHE A 123 -4.82 -2.49 5.04
CA PHE A 123 -4.07 -3.29 6.01
C PHE A 123 -3.95 -2.60 7.38
N CYS A 124 -3.89 -1.27 7.41
CA CYS A 124 -3.91 -0.51 8.66
C CYS A 124 -5.28 -0.60 9.38
N HIS A 125 -6.36 -0.92 8.66
CA HIS A 125 -7.72 -1.03 9.20
C HIS A 125 -8.14 -2.52 9.21
N GLU A 126 -7.85 -3.19 10.32
CA GLU A 126 -7.91 -4.66 10.57
C GLU A 126 -9.24 -5.38 10.23
N GLU A 127 -10.27 -4.64 9.78
CA GLU A 127 -11.62 -5.16 9.49
C GLU A 127 -11.77 -5.78 8.08
N LEU A 128 -10.78 -5.63 7.20
CA LEU A 128 -10.86 -6.10 5.81
C LEU A 128 -9.99 -7.34 5.56
N ALA A 129 -10.42 -8.48 6.11
CA ALA A 129 -9.80 -9.76 5.83
C ALA A 129 -9.86 -10.07 4.32
N ILE A 130 -8.70 -10.10 3.66
CA ILE A 130 -8.58 -10.55 2.27
C ILE A 130 -8.87 -12.06 2.25
N THR A 131 -10.02 -12.47 1.75
CA THR A 131 -10.43 -13.88 1.77
C THR A 131 -9.96 -14.66 0.54
N GLU A 132 -9.76 -13.95 -0.57
CA GLU A 132 -9.45 -14.52 -1.88
C GLU A 132 -8.03 -15.09 -1.88
N GLU A 133 -7.93 -16.43 -1.95
CA GLU A 133 -6.65 -17.15 -1.87
C GLU A 133 -5.61 -16.65 -2.88
N LYS A 134 -6.03 -16.37 -4.11
CA LYS A 134 -5.15 -15.83 -5.15
C LYS A 134 -4.55 -14.49 -4.74
N VAL A 135 -5.34 -13.61 -4.11
CA VAL A 135 -4.86 -12.31 -3.64
C VAL A 135 -3.92 -12.50 -2.47
N ARG A 136 -4.33 -13.25 -1.42
CA ARG A 136 -3.48 -13.50 -0.23
C ARG A 136 -2.09 -14.03 -0.57
N LYS A 137 -2.00 -14.95 -1.55
CA LYS A 137 -0.74 -15.59 -1.95
C LYS A 137 0.22 -14.72 -2.76
N HIS A 138 -0.26 -13.62 -3.37
CA HIS A 138 0.56 -12.82 -4.28
C HIS A 138 0.66 -11.35 -3.87
N ILE A 139 -0.26 -10.85 -3.03
CA ILE A 139 -0.34 -9.44 -2.68
C ILE A 139 0.98 -8.91 -2.09
N GLY A 140 1.68 -9.72 -1.28
CA GLY A 140 2.96 -9.31 -0.70
C GLY A 140 4.07 -9.13 -1.73
N GLU A 141 4.12 -9.98 -2.75
CA GLU A 141 5.06 -9.81 -3.86
C GLU A 141 4.76 -8.55 -4.67
N VAL A 142 3.48 -8.34 -5.02
CA VAL A 142 3.03 -7.20 -5.82
C VAL A 142 3.27 -5.88 -5.08
N MET A 143 2.97 -5.86 -3.78
CA MET A 143 3.23 -4.71 -2.90
C MET A 143 4.71 -4.36 -2.90
N LEU A 144 5.61 -5.34 -2.72
CA LEU A 144 7.04 -5.04 -2.64
C LEU A 144 7.62 -4.58 -3.99
N ASP A 145 7.21 -5.19 -5.10
CA ASP A 145 7.66 -4.76 -6.42
C ASP A 145 7.14 -3.36 -6.79
N THR A 146 5.92 -3.05 -6.37
CA THR A 146 5.38 -1.68 -6.49
C THR A 146 6.14 -0.71 -5.61
N ALA A 147 6.48 -1.09 -4.37
CA ALA A 147 7.28 -0.27 -3.46
C ALA A 147 8.66 0.05 -4.04
N PHE A 148 9.32 -0.91 -4.71
CA PHE A 148 10.56 -0.65 -5.44
C PHE A 148 10.37 0.41 -6.54
N THR A 149 9.30 0.29 -7.33
CA THR A 149 9.02 1.22 -8.43
C THR A 149 8.76 2.63 -7.88
N VAL A 150 7.92 2.74 -6.84
CA VAL A 150 7.62 4.01 -6.17
C VAL A 150 8.89 4.63 -5.57
N LEU A 151 9.73 3.84 -4.91
CA LEU A 151 10.98 4.32 -4.32
C LEU A 151 11.98 4.86 -5.36
N GLU A 152 12.01 4.25 -6.56
CA GLU A 152 12.88 4.70 -7.65
C GLU A 152 12.42 6.05 -8.21
N GLU A 153 11.11 6.27 -8.31
CA GLU A 153 10.50 7.49 -8.85
C GLU A 153 10.27 8.62 -7.82
N ALA A 154 10.23 8.31 -6.53
CA ALA A 154 9.92 9.29 -5.48
C ALA A 154 10.98 10.39 -5.35
N SER A 155 10.50 11.63 -5.19
CA SER A 155 11.34 12.79 -4.87
C SER A 155 11.69 12.84 -3.38
N GLU A 156 12.69 13.64 -3.01
CA GLU A 156 13.05 13.85 -1.59
C GLU A 156 11.91 14.48 -0.77
N SER A 157 11.02 15.26 -1.39
CA SER A 157 9.84 15.80 -0.70
C SER A 157 8.79 14.72 -0.46
N ASP A 158 8.60 13.80 -1.42
CA ASP A 158 7.64 12.70 -1.27
C ASP A 158 8.10 11.74 -0.16
N LEU A 159 9.40 11.45 -0.11
CA LEU A 159 10.03 10.60 0.90
C LEU A 159 9.99 11.20 2.31
N ARG A 160 10.01 12.53 2.44
CA ARG A 160 9.77 13.20 3.73
C ARG A 160 8.29 13.28 4.12
N GLY A 161 7.42 13.15 3.13
CA GLY A 161 5.97 13.30 3.28
C GLY A 161 5.25 11.97 3.19
N GLU A 162 4.26 11.93 2.30
CA GLU A 162 3.29 10.83 2.19
C GLU A 162 3.94 9.48 1.86
N VAL A 163 4.92 9.43 0.95
CA VAL A 163 5.57 8.17 0.56
C VAL A 163 6.43 7.61 1.69
N GLY A 164 7.11 8.48 2.45
CA GLY A 164 7.89 8.05 3.62
C GLY A 164 7.01 7.44 4.71
N GLN A 165 5.88 8.08 5.00
CA GLN A 165 4.90 7.54 5.95
C GLN A 165 4.35 6.19 5.47
N LEU A 166 3.96 6.11 4.19
CA LEU A 166 3.42 4.91 3.58
C LEU A 166 4.38 3.71 3.66
N PHE A 167 5.69 3.95 3.48
CA PHE A 167 6.69 2.91 3.65
C PHE A 167 6.85 2.49 5.11
N SER A 168 6.86 3.40 6.08
CA SER A 168 6.86 3.02 7.50
C SER A 168 5.63 2.17 7.86
N ASP A 169 4.44 2.57 7.41
CA ASP A 169 3.19 1.83 7.67
C ASP A 169 3.25 0.39 7.12
N ILE A 170 3.83 0.20 5.93
CA ILE A 170 4.04 -1.14 5.37
C ILE A 170 5.03 -1.97 6.18
N LEU A 171 6.14 -1.37 6.62
CA LEU A 171 7.19 -2.09 7.34
C LEU A 171 6.63 -2.73 8.62
N GLU A 172 5.71 -2.07 9.30
CA GLU A 172 5.02 -2.59 10.48
C GLU A 172 4.10 -3.78 10.18
N ARG A 173 3.59 -3.88 8.95
CA ARG A 173 2.58 -4.86 8.55
C ARG A 173 3.10 -5.98 7.63
N LEU A 174 4.36 -5.92 7.17
CA LEU A 174 4.94 -6.95 6.29
C LEU A 174 4.82 -8.37 6.83
N ALA A 175 4.89 -8.54 8.16
CA ALA A 175 4.77 -9.85 8.80
C ALA A 175 3.38 -10.49 8.64
N GLU A 176 2.34 -9.70 8.36
CA GLU A 176 0.95 -10.15 8.21
C GLU A 176 0.66 -10.74 6.83
N LEU A 177 1.50 -10.45 5.84
CA LEU A 177 1.34 -10.94 4.48
C LEU A 177 1.67 -12.43 4.40
N GLU A 178 0.80 -13.25 3.78
CA GLU A 178 0.96 -14.71 3.75
C GLU A 178 2.26 -15.14 3.06
N VAL A 179 2.59 -14.49 1.95
CA VAL A 179 3.80 -14.76 1.15
C VAL A 179 4.51 -13.44 0.87
N LEU A 180 5.80 -13.42 1.17
CA LEU A 180 6.74 -12.36 0.79
C LEU A 180 7.70 -12.88 -0.28
N ASN A 181 8.50 -11.97 -0.83
CA ASN A 181 9.59 -12.35 -1.74
C ASN A 181 10.97 -12.14 -1.08
N GLU A 182 11.99 -12.81 -1.63
CA GLU A 182 13.35 -12.78 -1.09
C GLU A 182 14.03 -11.39 -1.11
N ARG A 183 13.42 -10.37 -1.75
CA ARG A 183 14.03 -9.07 -2.01
C ARG A 183 13.82 -8.05 -0.88
N VAL A 184 13.16 -8.41 0.22
CA VAL A 184 12.93 -7.49 1.35
C VAL A 184 14.24 -6.86 1.86
N PRO A 185 15.36 -7.58 2.11
CA PRO A 185 16.62 -6.96 2.51
C PRO A 185 17.12 -5.89 1.53
N LEU A 186 16.96 -6.14 0.22
CA LEU A 186 17.39 -5.22 -0.82
C LEU A 186 16.51 -3.97 -0.85
N PHE A 187 15.20 -4.14 -0.63
CA PHE A 187 14.26 -3.03 -0.50
C PHE A 187 14.65 -2.13 0.66
N LEU A 188 14.84 -2.70 1.86
CA LEU A 188 15.21 -1.94 3.06
C LEU A 188 16.49 -1.12 2.83
N MET A 189 17.52 -1.73 2.22
CA MET A 189 18.77 -1.03 1.95
C MET A 189 18.62 0.08 0.91
N LYS A 190 17.85 -0.12 -0.16
CA LYS A 190 17.57 0.95 -1.13
C LYS A 190 16.74 2.07 -0.50
N TYR A 191 15.77 1.73 0.35
CA TYR A 191 14.94 2.69 1.06
C TYR A 191 15.79 3.59 1.97
N LEU A 192 16.66 2.99 2.79
CA LEU A 192 17.57 3.73 3.66
C LEU A 192 18.60 4.56 2.88
N ASP A 193 19.06 4.10 1.70
CA ASP A 193 19.96 4.88 0.82
C ASP A 193 19.27 6.11 0.22
N LYS A 194 17.95 6.05 -0.01
CA LYS A 194 17.14 7.18 -0.48
C LYS A 194 16.76 8.14 0.64
N ILE A 195 16.34 7.61 1.80
CA ILE A 195 15.92 8.43 2.95
C ILE A 195 17.06 9.28 3.48
N ARG A 196 18.30 8.78 3.53
CA ARG A 196 19.44 9.60 4.01
C ARG A 196 19.70 10.86 3.19
N CYS A 197 19.23 10.89 1.94
CA CYS A 197 19.30 12.09 1.11
C CYS A 197 18.12 13.04 1.38
N ALA A 198 17.00 12.51 1.88
CA ALA A 198 15.77 13.25 2.10
C ALA A 198 15.64 13.80 3.53
N GLU A 199 16.11 13.06 4.54
CA GLU A 199 16.00 13.37 5.97
C GLU A 199 17.37 13.69 6.59
N ASP A 200 17.36 14.31 7.78
CA ASP A 200 18.57 14.44 8.58
C ASP A 200 18.98 13.10 9.24
N TYR A 201 20.13 13.10 9.90
CA TYR A 201 20.67 11.89 10.51
C TYR A 201 19.73 11.26 11.55
N GLU A 202 19.02 12.06 12.35
CA GLU A 202 18.14 11.55 13.39
C GLU A 202 16.84 10.98 12.80
N GLY A 203 16.25 11.63 11.79
CA GLY A 203 15.12 11.09 11.03
C GLY A 203 15.49 9.77 10.34
N TRP A 204 16.62 9.76 9.62
CA TRP A 204 17.14 8.56 8.99
C TRP A 204 17.39 7.42 9.99
N LYS A 205 17.98 7.74 11.15
CA LYS A 205 18.20 6.77 12.23
C LYS A 205 16.88 6.21 12.77
N GLY A 206 15.83 7.04 12.88
CA GLY A 206 14.47 6.59 13.14
C GLY A 206 14.02 5.53 12.15
N ARG A 207 14.20 5.76 10.84
CA ARG A 207 13.84 4.77 9.80
C ARG A 207 14.68 3.49 9.88
N VAL A 208 15.94 3.56 10.33
CA VAL A 208 16.75 2.36 10.59
C VAL A 208 16.14 1.53 11.73
N ILE A 209 15.57 2.17 12.75
CA ILE A 209 14.87 1.48 13.85
C ILE A 209 13.61 0.79 13.32
N ASP A 210 12.80 1.46 12.50
CA ASP A 210 11.62 0.85 11.86
C ASP A 210 12.00 -0.41 11.07
N CYS A 211 13.07 -0.34 10.27
CA CYS A 211 13.60 -1.48 9.53
C CYS A 211 14.04 -2.63 10.45
N LYS A 212 14.67 -2.32 11.61
CA LYS A 212 15.07 -3.32 12.60
C LYS A 212 13.86 -4.01 13.21
N CYS A 213 12.81 -3.27 13.57
CA CYS A 213 11.56 -3.82 14.08
C CYS A 213 10.92 -4.77 13.06
N CYS A 214 10.78 -4.33 11.81
CA CYS A 214 10.27 -5.15 10.72
C CYS A 214 11.01 -6.49 10.57
N ILE A 215 12.35 -6.47 10.54
CA ILE A 215 13.16 -7.68 10.44
C ILE A 215 12.97 -8.60 11.66
N MET A 216 12.84 -8.01 12.85
CA MET A 216 12.62 -8.76 14.08
C MET A 216 11.27 -9.48 14.09
N ASP A 217 10.25 -8.90 13.48
CA ASP A 217 8.93 -9.53 13.32
C ASP A 217 8.96 -10.64 12.26
N LEU A 218 9.78 -10.48 11.21
CA LEU A 218 9.97 -11.47 10.16
C LEU A 218 10.90 -12.63 10.52
N ARG A 219 11.58 -12.61 11.68
CA ARG A 219 12.65 -13.58 12.04
C ARG A 219 12.27 -15.06 12.00
N GLY A 220 10.98 -15.37 12.14
CA GLY A 220 10.46 -16.75 12.10
C GLY A 220 10.20 -17.28 10.68
N ARG A 221 10.32 -16.43 9.67
CA ARG A 221 9.98 -16.71 8.28
C ARG A 221 11.23 -16.91 7.42
N VAL A 222 11.08 -17.57 6.28
CA VAL A 222 12.18 -17.91 5.35
C VAL A 222 11.93 -17.47 3.91
N ASP A 223 10.77 -16.89 3.63
CA ASP A 223 10.33 -16.47 2.29
C ASP A 223 10.77 -15.04 1.92
N TRP A 224 11.26 -14.26 2.88
CA TRP A 224 11.54 -12.84 2.70
C TRP A 224 13.02 -12.49 2.44
N TYR A 225 13.93 -13.47 2.49
CA TYR A 225 15.36 -13.26 2.22
C TYR A 225 16.02 -14.50 1.62
N SER A 226 17.14 -14.30 0.92
CA SER A 226 18.05 -15.38 0.53
C SER A 226 19.50 -14.96 0.72
N VAL A 227 20.42 -15.93 0.68
CA VAL A 227 21.87 -15.64 0.70
C VAL A 227 22.25 -14.65 -0.40
N LYS A 228 21.61 -14.77 -1.58
CA LYS A 228 21.84 -13.88 -2.72
C LYS A 228 21.42 -12.44 -2.39
N THR A 229 20.18 -12.24 -1.97
CA THR A 229 19.66 -10.87 -1.73
C THR A 229 20.31 -10.21 -0.52
N LEU A 230 20.69 -10.98 0.51
CA LEU A 230 21.51 -10.49 1.62
C LEU A 230 22.90 -10.02 1.16
N LYS A 231 23.54 -10.75 0.24
CA LYS A 231 24.83 -10.37 -0.33
C LYS A 231 24.71 -9.09 -1.15
N GLU A 232 23.68 -8.98 -2.00
CA GLU A 232 23.40 -7.77 -2.78
C GLU A 232 23.14 -6.56 -1.85
N SER A 233 22.39 -6.77 -0.77
CA SER A 233 22.12 -5.74 0.25
C SER A 233 23.41 -5.26 0.93
N ARG A 234 24.33 -6.17 1.26
CA ARG A 234 25.65 -5.81 1.82
C ARG A 234 26.52 -5.00 0.86
N GLN A 235 26.37 -5.20 -0.45
CA GLN A 235 27.12 -4.42 -1.45
C GLN A 235 26.71 -2.95 -1.49
N LEU A 236 25.59 -2.58 -0.88
CA LEU A 236 25.15 -1.18 -0.75
C LEU A 236 25.79 -0.46 0.45
N LEU A 237 26.30 -1.19 1.45
CA LEU A 237 26.93 -0.62 2.66
C LEU A 237 28.02 0.43 2.40
N PRO A 238 28.93 0.25 1.41
CA PRO A 238 30.00 1.22 1.16
C PRO A 238 29.53 2.61 0.71
N LYS A 239 28.25 2.79 0.37
CA LYS A 239 27.67 4.10 0.01
C LYS A 239 27.39 5.00 1.22
N PHE A 240 27.31 4.41 2.40
CA PHE A 240 26.96 5.08 3.65
C PHE A 240 28.24 5.59 4.35
N THR A 241 28.10 6.66 5.12
CA THR A 241 29.15 7.22 5.98
C THR A 241 29.45 6.32 7.18
N ASP A 242 30.59 6.52 7.85
CA ASP A 242 30.97 5.69 9.01
C ASP A 242 29.89 5.64 10.12
N PRO A 243 29.25 6.76 10.53
CA PRO A 243 28.15 6.71 11.50
C PRO A 243 26.95 5.91 11.01
N GLU A 244 26.57 6.07 9.74
CA GLU A 244 25.46 5.33 9.15
C GLU A 244 25.76 3.82 9.06
N GLN A 245 26.99 3.47 8.67
CA GLN A 245 27.45 2.08 8.64
C GLN A 245 27.41 1.44 10.04
N HIS A 246 27.67 2.20 11.10
CA HIS A 246 27.52 1.69 12.47
C HIS A 246 26.07 1.32 12.79
N GLU A 247 25.10 2.18 12.46
CA GLU A 247 23.67 1.92 12.69
C GLU A 247 23.16 0.73 11.85
N LEU A 248 23.60 0.64 10.59
CA LEU A 248 23.29 -0.46 9.67
C LEU A 248 23.97 -1.76 10.10
N GLY A 249 25.17 -1.70 10.66
CA GLY A 249 25.89 -2.85 11.18
C GLY A 249 25.03 -3.63 12.18
N GLN A 250 24.31 -2.93 13.05
CA GLN A 250 23.36 -3.55 13.98
C GLN A 250 22.23 -4.29 13.26
N LEU A 251 21.71 -3.75 12.16
CA LEU A 251 20.69 -4.41 11.33
C LEU A 251 21.26 -5.70 10.71
N PHE A 252 22.49 -5.66 10.17
CA PHE A 252 23.16 -6.84 9.61
C PHE A 252 23.48 -7.92 10.65
N THR A 253 23.71 -7.56 11.92
CA THR A 253 23.88 -8.58 12.98
C THR A 253 22.64 -9.44 13.19
N ILE A 254 21.44 -8.94 12.83
CA ILE A 254 20.22 -9.72 12.85
C ILE A 254 20.25 -10.73 11.71
N PHE A 255 20.57 -10.29 10.49
CA PHE A 255 20.71 -11.18 9.33
C PHE A 255 21.75 -12.29 9.53
N ASP A 256 22.86 -12.02 10.21
CA ASP A 256 23.89 -13.03 10.51
C ASP A 256 23.40 -14.15 11.43
N LYS A 257 22.34 -13.91 12.20
CA LYS A 257 21.74 -14.88 13.13
C LYS A 257 20.56 -15.64 12.51
N LEU A 258 20.08 -15.22 11.34
CA LEU A 258 18.98 -15.90 10.66
C LEU A 258 19.46 -17.24 10.06
N PRO A 259 18.57 -18.25 9.96
CA PRO A 259 18.85 -19.47 9.22
C PRO A 259 19.31 -19.15 7.79
N ARG A 260 20.27 -19.89 7.24
CA ARG A 260 20.67 -19.67 5.84
C ARG A 260 19.64 -20.32 4.92
N VAL A 261 18.94 -19.49 4.15
CA VAL A 261 17.99 -19.91 3.11
C VAL A 261 18.68 -19.74 1.76
N ASN A 262 18.74 -20.83 0.99
CA ASN A 262 19.40 -20.87 -0.33
C ASN A 262 18.61 -20.12 -1.39
#